data_AF-A0A1B8C5P1-F1
#
_entry.id   AF-A0A1B8C5P1-F1
#
_cell.length_a   1.000
_cell.length_b   1.000
_cell.length_c   1.000
_cell.angle_alpha   90.00
_cell.angle_beta   90.00
_cell.angle_gamma   90.00
#
_symmetry.space_group_name_H-M   'P 1'
#
loop_
_entity.id
_entity.type
_entity.pdbx_description
1 polymer ?
#
loop_
_entity_poly.entity_id
_entity_poly.type
_entity_poly.pdbx_seq_one_letter_code
_entity_poly.pdbx_strand_id
1 'polypeptide(L)'
;MDDSQDTTFTTFNDPPSLFDAVSQTLNGSTSTLPTHIRVCIMAPLDGKTLTETELNGGIDGPDCPNLEHLVEEWRTSFRQIPQGHSITHLQFDMSTPQEMELRHIVRMLQALSTVVNIKAAPPQMNFSICGCSDTKRKYLEGSFPSRDKNA
;
A
#
# COMPACT_ATOMS: atom_id res chain seq x y z
N MET A 1 -8.53 -8.98 -28.81
CA MET A 1 -7.86 -10.07 -28.08
C MET A 1 -7.05 -9.37 -27.02
N ASP A 2 -7.57 -9.34 -25.80
CA ASP A 2 -6.95 -8.68 -24.67
C ASP A 2 -6.08 -9.74 -23.98
N ASP A 3 -4.78 -9.76 -24.29
CA ASP A 3 -3.80 -10.56 -23.59
C ASP A 3 -3.55 -9.92 -22.22
N SER A 4 -4.54 -10.04 -21.32
CA SER A 4 -4.34 -9.83 -19.90
C SER A 4 -3.49 -11.01 -19.40
N GLN A 5 -2.17 -10.88 -19.49
CA GLN A 5 -1.29 -11.70 -18.65
C GLN A 5 -1.71 -11.46 -17.20
N ASP A 6 -2.25 -12.48 -16.54
CA ASP A 6 -2.56 -12.42 -15.12
C ASP A 6 -1.26 -12.24 -14.33
N THR A 7 -0.87 -10.98 -14.13
CA THR A 7 0.23 -10.63 -13.24
C THR A 7 -0.10 -11.19 -11.87
N THR A 8 0.65 -12.20 -11.44
CA THR A 8 0.45 -12.85 -10.15
C THR A 8 1.07 -11.98 -9.06
N PHE A 9 0.25 -11.55 -8.10
CA PHE A 9 0.71 -10.76 -6.96
C PHE A 9 0.87 -11.64 -5.72
N THR A 10 1.94 -11.43 -4.96
CA THR A 10 1.98 -11.89 -3.57
C THR A 10 1.16 -10.92 -2.72
N THR A 11 0.08 -11.41 -2.12
CA THR A 11 -0.88 -10.58 -1.38
C THR A 11 -0.58 -10.58 0.10
N PHE A 12 -0.53 -9.39 0.69
CA PHE A 12 -0.42 -9.14 2.13
C PHE A 12 -1.70 -8.47 2.62
N ASN A 13 -2.40 -9.13 3.53
CA ASN A 13 -3.70 -8.64 4.04
C ASN A 13 -3.56 -7.74 5.26
N ASP A 14 -2.38 -7.70 5.86
CA ASP A 14 -2.11 -6.96 7.08
C ASP A 14 -0.64 -6.54 7.17
N PRO A 15 -0.31 -5.48 7.93
CA PRO A 15 1.07 -5.02 8.10
C PRO A 15 2.04 -6.09 8.64
N PRO A 16 1.70 -6.87 9.70
CA PRO A 16 2.58 -7.93 10.21
C PRO A 16 3.01 -8.94 9.14
N SER A 17 2.12 -9.36 8.25
CA SER A 17 2.44 -10.31 7.18
C SER A 17 3.53 -9.79 6.22
N LEU A 18 3.50 -8.49 5.88
CA LEU A 18 4.55 -7.84 5.08
C LEU A 18 5.84 -7.72 5.88
N PHE A 19 5.75 -7.30 7.14
CA PHE A 19 6.89 -7.16 8.03
C PHE A 19 7.66 -8.48 8.18
N ASP A 20 6.95 -9.58 8.41
CA ASP A 20 7.53 -10.90 8.57
C ASP A 20 8.19 -11.39 7.29
N ALA A 21 7.56 -11.19 6.13
CA ALA A 21 8.14 -11.56 4.85
C ALA A 21 9.46 -10.81 4.58
N VAL A 22 9.49 -9.50 4.85
CA VAL A 22 10.71 -8.69 4.73
C VAL A 22 11.79 -9.16 5.71
N SER A 23 11.41 -9.40 6.97
CA SER A 23 12.33 -9.86 8.00
C SER A 23 12.95 -11.22 7.66
N GLN A 24 12.16 -12.15 7.11
CA GLN A 24 12.65 -13.45 6.66
C GLN A 24 13.65 -13.31 5.50
N THR A 25 13.41 -12.39 4.55
CA THR A 25 14.37 -12.11 3.48
C THR A 25 15.66 -11.51 4.02
N LEU A 26 15.59 -10.57 4.96
CA LEU A 26 16.77 -9.95 5.58
C LEU A 26 17.59 -10.94 6.39
N ASN A 27 16.94 -11.88 7.07
CA ASN A 27 17.59 -12.93 7.86
C ASN A 27 18.08 -14.11 7.00
N GLY A 28 18.01 -14.01 5.67
CA GLY A 28 18.48 -15.05 4.74
C GLY A 28 17.64 -16.34 4.78
N SER A 29 16.43 -16.30 5.36
CA SER A 29 15.56 -17.46 5.48
C SER A 29 14.77 -17.74 4.19
N THR A 30 14.67 -16.77 3.27
CA THR A 30 13.98 -16.89 1.98
C THR A 30 14.76 -16.24 0.83
N SER A 31 14.51 -16.69 -0.40
CA SER A 31 15.14 -16.15 -1.61
C SER A 31 14.41 -14.90 -2.11
N THR A 32 14.88 -13.71 -1.70
CA THR A 32 14.48 -12.37 -2.18
C THR A 32 13.01 -11.97 -2.01
N LEU A 33 12.73 -10.67 -1.97
CA LEU A 33 11.36 -10.17 -1.94
C LEU A 33 10.65 -10.41 -3.29
N PRO A 34 9.34 -10.72 -3.27
CA PRO A 34 8.54 -10.83 -4.50
C PRO A 34 8.57 -9.53 -5.30
N THR A 35 8.60 -9.66 -6.63
CA THR A 35 8.67 -8.51 -7.55
C THR A 35 7.33 -7.78 -7.67
N HIS A 36 6.21 -8.50 -7.52
CA HIS A 36 4.85 -7.96 -7.58
C HIS A 36 4.13 -8.25 -6.27
N ILE A 37 3.78 -7.19 -5.54
CA ILE A 37 3.08 -7.29 -4.26
C ILE A 37 1.75 -6.54 -4.27
N ARG A 38 0.74 -7.16 -3.67
CA ARG A 38 -0.55 -6.53 -3.40
C ARG A 38 -0.71 -6.34 -1.91
N VAL A 39 -1.12 -5.16 -1.48
CA VAL A 39 -1.42 -4.87 -0.08
C VAL A 39 -2.89 -4.51 0.07
N CYS A 40 -3.63 -5.28 0.86
CA CYS A 40 -5.02 -5.00 1.19
C CYS A 40 -5.06 -3.99 2.33
N ILE A 41 -4.90 -2.71 2.01
CA ILE A 41 -4.59 -1.70 3.03
C ILE A 41 -5.72 -1.50 4.03
N MET A 42 -6.95 -1.83 3.64
CA MET A 42 -8.16 -1.65 4.45
C MET A 42 -8.61 -2.92 5.18
N ALA A 43 -8.11 -4.10 4.79
CA ALA A 43 -8.51 -5.37 5.40
C ALA A 43 -8.31 -5.42 6.94
N PRO A 44 -7.28 -4.80 7.54
CA PRO A 44 -7.14 -4.76 9.00
C PRO A 44 -8.22 -3.94 9.73
N LEU A 45 -9.09 -3.23 9.01
CA LEU A 45 -10.25 -2.52 9.56
C LEU A 45 -11.52 -3.36 9.51
N ASP A 46 -11.50 -4.54 8.90
CA ASP A 46 -12.67 -5.40 8.83
C ASP A 46 -13.16 -5.77 10.24
N GLY A 47 -14.44 -5.51 10.49
CA GLY A 47 -15.04 -5.71 11.82
C GLY A 47 -14.73 -4.62 12.86
N LYS A 48 -13.90 -3.61 12.55
CA LYS A 48 -13.68 -2.46 13.44
C LYS A 48 -14.75 -1.39 13.23
N THR A 49 -15.23 -0.82 14.32
CA THR A 49 -16.10 0.37 14.29
C THR A 49 -15.23 1.62 14.16
N LEU A 50 -15.30 2.27 13.00
CA LEU A 50 -14.62 3.54 12.79
C LEU A 50 -15.39 4.68 13.47
N THR A 51 -14.66 5.67 13.97
CA THR A 51 -15.25 6.91 14.50
C THR A 51 -15.84 7.74 13.38
N GLU A 52 -16.72 8.69 13.71
CA GLU A 52 -17.23 9.66 12.74
C GLU A 52 -16.09 10.43 12.08
N THR A 53 -15.05 10.79 12.82
CA THR A 53 -13.87 11.47 12.30
C THR A 53 -13.17 10.60 11.25
N GLU A 54 -12.98 9.31 11.52
CA GLU A 54 -12.35 8.35 10.60
C GLU A 54 -13.16 8.14 9.32
N LEU A 55 -14.48 8.00 9.44
CA LEU A 55 -15.39 7.86 8.28
C LEU A 55 -15.38 9.13 7.41
N ASN A 56 -15.34 10.30 8.05
CA ASN A 56 -15.16 11.60 7.41
C ASN A 56 -13.70 11.88 7.01
N GLY A 57 -12.85 10.87 7.10
CA GLY A 57 -11.52 10.83 6.53
C GLY A 57 -10.39 11.07 7.52
N GLY A 58 -10.57 11.49 8.75
CA GLY A 58 -9.45 11.68 9.68
C GLY A 58 -8.56 10.43 9.78
N ILE A 59 -7.23 10.60 9.77
CA ILE A 59 -6.26 9.49 9.83
C ILE A 59 -5.23 9.66 10.93
N ASP A 60 -5.32 10.74 11.71
CA ASP A 60 -4.34 11.16 12.69
C ASP A 60 -5.02 11.79 13.90
N GLY A 61 -4.37 11.66 15.05
CA GLY A 61 -4.83 12.22 16.31
C GLY A 61 -5.83 11.33 17.07
N PRO A 62 -6.20 11.77 18.29
CA PRO A 62 -6.91 10.93 19.27
C PRO A 62 -8.31 10.49 18.82
N ASP A 63 -8.90 11.19 17.86
CA ASP A 63 -10.22 10.86 17.30
C ASP A 63 -10.16 9.85 16.15
N CYS A 64 -8.95 9.42 15.75
CA CYS A 64 -8.72 8.46 14.67
C CYS A 64 -7.94 7.21 15.11
N PRO A 65 -8.33 6.54 16.22
CA PRO A 65 -7.49 5.52 16.85
C PRO A 65 -7.25 4.28 15.97
N ASN A 66 -8.16 3.92 15.07
CA ASN A 66 -7.99 2.78 14.17
C ASN A 66 -7.11 3.14 12.97
N LEU A 67 -7.37 4.29 12.35
CA LEU A 67 -6.65 4.72 11.14
C LEU A 67 -5.25 5.23 11.46
N GLU A 68 -5.05 5.95 12.56
CA GLU A 68 -3.73 6.37 13.01
C GLU A 68 -2.84 5.15 13.26
N HIS A 69 -3.36 4.17 13.99
CA HIS A 69 -2.65 2.93 14.27
C HIS A 69 -2.33 2.16 12.99
N LEU A 70 -3.31 1.98 12.11
CA LEU A 70 -3.13 1.29 10.83
C LEU A 70 -2.07 1.95 9.94
N VAL A 71 -2.09 3.27 9.84
CA VAL A 71 -1.10 4.04 9.05
C VAL A 71 0.30 3.82 9.62
N GLU A 72 0.47 3.84 10.94
CA GLU A 72 1.77 3.61 11.57
C GLU A 72 2.27 2.17 11.43
N GLU A 73 1.39 1.17 11.50
CA GLU A 73 1.75 -0.23 11.27
C GLU A 73 2.22 -0.46 9.81
N TRP A 74 1.49 0.06 8.83
CA TRP A 74 1.91 -0.01 7.43
C TRP A 74 3.22 0.74 7.22
N ARG A 75 3.37 1.96 7.74
CA ARG A 75 4.62 2.73 7.65
C ARG A 75 5.79 1.94 8.22
N THR A 76 5.60 1.29 9.36
CA THR A 76 6.64 0.46 10.00
C THR A 76 7.03 -0.71 9.10
N SER A 77 6.06 -1.42 8.53
CA SER A 77 6.28 -2.56 7.65
C SER A 77 7.00 -2.17 6.36
N PHE A 78 6.56 -1.10 5.70
CA PHE A 78 7.21 -0.58 4.49
C PHE A 78 8.60 0.01 4.77
N ARG A 79 8.86 0.56 5.97
CA ARG A 79 10.19 1.02 6.37
C ARG A 79 11.21 -0.11 6.55
N GLN A 80 10.78 -1.34 6.77
CA GLN A 80 11.71 -2.48 6.83
C GLN A 80 12.24 -2.91 5.47
N ILE A 81 11.53 -2.59 4.38
CA ILE A 81 11.96 -2.97 3.03
C ILE A 81 13.38 -2.43 2.80
N PRO A 82 14.33 -3.28 2.39
CA PRO A 82 15.72 -2.86 2.20
C PRO A 82 15.90 -1.92 1.01
N GLN A 83 16.97 -1.13 1.04
CA GLN A 83 17.44 -0.39 -0.12
C GLN A 83 17.85 -1.36 -1.23
N GLY A 84 17.52 -1.03 -2.48
CA GLY A 84 17.83 -1.85 -3.65
C GLY A 84 16.95 -3.08 -3.79
N HIS A 85 15.75 -3.08 -3.21
CA HIS A 85 14.82 -4.22 -3.30
C HIS A 85 14.39 -4.50 -4.76
N SER A 86 13.95 -5.73 -5.01
CA SER A 86 13.49 -6.24 -6.31
C SER A 86 12.03 -5.95 -6.64
N ILE A 87 11.26 -5.33 -5.73
CA ILE A 87 9.84 -5.00 -5.97
C ILE A 87 9.73 -4.02 -7.15
N THR A 88 9.04 -4.43 -8.20
CA THR A 88 8.78 -3.64 -9.41
C THR A 88 7.33 -3.17 -9.50
N HIS A 89 6.39 -3.82 -8.80
CA HIS A 89 4.98 -3.44 -8.79
C HIS A 89 4.37 -3.55 -7.39
N LEU A 90 3.87 -2.43 -6.89
CA LEU A 90 3.04 -2.36 -5.69
C LEU A 90 1.60 -2.01 -6.07
N GLN A 91 0.67 -2.95 -5.86
CA GLN A 91 -0.75 -2.73 -6.03
C GLN A 91 -1.41 -2.52 -4.67
N PHE A 92 -2.14 -1.41 -4.51
CA PHE A 92 -2.95 -1.16 -3.32
C PHE A 92 -4.38 -1.65 -3.57
N ASP A 93 -4.81 -2.63 -2.79
CA ASP A 93 -6.18 -3.11 -2.80
C ASP A 93 -7.03 -2.32 -1.80
N MET A 94 -7.99 -1.58 -2.33
CA MET A 94 -8.90 -0.69 -1.61
C MET A 94 -10.22 -1.37 -1.24
N SER A 95 -10.33 -2.69 -1.43
CA SER A 95 -11.54 -3.44 -1.08
C SER A 95 -11.81 -3.26 0.41
N THR A 96 -12.96 -2.70 0.74
CA THR A 96 -13.45 -2.57 2.10
C THR A 96 -14.97 -2.57 2.11
N PRO A 97 -15.62 -3.20 3.10
CA PRO A 97 -17.05 -3.10 3.27
C PRO A 97 -17.50 -1.73 3.81
N GLN A 98 -16.57 -0.86 4.24
CA GLN A 98 -16.87 0.42 4.86
C GLN A 98 -16.81 1.56 3.85
N GLU A 99 -17.83 2.44 3.81
CA GLU A 99 -17.74 3.68 3.03
C GLU A 99 -16.87 4.70 3.76
N MET A 100 -15.76 5.08 3.12
CA MET A 100 -14.81 6.06 3.63
C MET A 100 -14.51 7.15 2.61
N GLU A 101 -14.23 8.35 3.13
CA GLU A 101 -13.82 9.50 2.32
C GLU A 101 -12.41 9.35 1.72
N LEU A 102 -12.27 9.69 0.43
CA LEU A 102 -11.05 9.43 -0.36
C LEU A 102 -9.85 10.31 0.02
N ARG A 103 -10.11 11.52 0.53
CA ARG A 103 -9.12 12.60 0.69
C ARG A 103 -7.89 12.23 1.53
N HIS A 104 -8.00 11.24 2.42
CA HIS A 104 -6.91 10.87 3.32
C HIS A 104 -6.34 9.47 3.07
N ILE A 105 -7.09 8.60 2.37
CA ILE A 105 -6.51 7.42 1.69
C ILE A 105 -5.38 7.86 0.77
N VAL A 106 -5.55 9.00 0.07
CA VAL A 106 -4.49 9.63 -0.72
C VAL A 106 -3.20 9.87 0.08
N ARG A 107 -3.30 10.41 1.31
CA ARG A 107 -2.12 10.69 2.15
C ARG A 107 -1.42 9.41 2.57
N MET A 108 -2.18 8.38 2.93
CA MET A 108 -1.64 7.06 3.24
C MET A 108 -0.92 6.46 2.03
N LEU A 109 -1.59 6.40 0.88
CA LEU A 109 -1.03 5.89 -0.36
C LEU A 109 0.28 6.60 -0.71
N GLN A 110 0.29 7.94 -0.69
CA GLN A 110 1.48 8.76 -0.92
C GLN A 110 2.62 8.43 0.03
N ALA A 111 2.33 8.34 1.34
CA ALA A 111 3.35 8.04 2.35
C ALA A 111 3.98 6.66 2.10
N LEU A 112 3.16 5.64 1.83
CA LEU A 112 3.63 4.28 1.62
C LEU A 112 4.36 4.14 0.27
N SER A 113 3.75 4.58 -0.83
CA SER A 113 4.34 4.47 -2.17
C SER A 113 5.67 5.21 -2.26
N THR A 114 5.79 6.39 -1.63
CA THR A 114 7.03 7.17 -1.65
C THR A 114 8.17 6.45 -0.93
N VAL A 115 7.91 5.86 0.25
CA VAL A 115 8.93 5.14 1.03
C VAL A 115 9.50 3.97 0.25
N VAL A 116 8.64 3.20 -0.45
CA VAL A 116 9.11 2.07 -1.26
C VAL A 116 9.83 2.56 -2.50
N ASN A 117 9.29 3.56 -3.21
CA ASN A 117 9.90 4.07 -4.43
C ASN A 117 11.32 4.60 -4.22
N ILE A 118 11.59 5.30 -3.12
CA ILE A 118 12.92 5.82 -2.78
C ILE A 118 13.94 4.69 -2.61
N LYS A 119 13.48 3.53 -2.15
CA LYS A 119 14.32 2.38 -1.84
C LYS A 119 14.48 1.40 -3.01
N ALA A 120 13.72 1.59 -4.08
CA ALA A 120 13.73 0.68 -5.21
C ALA A 120 15.08 0.67 -5.94
N ALA A 121 15.49 -0.50 -6.40
CA ALA A 121 16.50 -0.58 -7.44
C ALA A 121 15.89 -0.10 -8.77
N PRO A 122 16.66 0.53 -9.68
CA PRO A 122 16.19 0.79 -11.05
C PRO A 122 15.76 -0.51 -11.75
N PRO A 123 14.74 -0.48 -12.63
CA PRO A 123 13.97 0.68 -13.09
C PRO A 123 12.87 1.13 -12.12
N GLN A 124 12.23 2.25 -12.44
CA GLN A 124 11.18 2.88 -11.62
C GLN A 124 10.01 1.92 -11.34
N MET A 125 9.45 2.01 -10.13
CA MET A 125 8.34 1.14 -9.71
C MET A 125 7.02 1.49 -10.38
N ASN A 126 6.18 0.47 -10.53
CA ASN A 126 4.78 0.60 -10.91
C ASN A 126 3.89 0.63 -9.67
N PHE A 127 2.94 1.55 -9.67
CA PHE A 127 1.90 1.65 -8.65
C PHE A 127 0.53 1.53 -9.34
N SER A 128 -0.39 0.79 -8.74
CA SER A 128 -1.77 0.68 -9.23
C SER A 128 -2.74 0.45 -8.09
N ILE A 129 -4.04 0.62 -8.37
CA ILE A 129 -5.11 0.42 -7.39
C ILE A 129 -6.13 -0.59 -7.91
N CYS A 130 -6.64 -1.45 -7.02
CA CYS A 130 -7.79 -2.32 -7.25
C CYS A 130 -8.79 -2.24 -6.09
N GLY A 131 -9.91 -2.96 -6.20
CA GLY A 131 -10.88 -3.04 -5.09
C GLY A 131 -11.80 -1.83 -4.93
N CYS A 132 -11.82 -0.91 -5.89
CA CYS A 132 -12.74 0.24 -5.88
C CYS A 132 -13.26 0.56 -7.30
N SER A 133 -14.26 1.43 -7.40
CA SER A 133 -14.80 1.88 -8.70
C SER A 133 -13.73 2.58 -9.54
N ASP A 134 -13.91 2.58 -10.86
CA ASP A 134 -12.98 3.21 -11.80
C ASP A 134 -12.72 4.69 -11.53
N THR A 135 -13.77 5.43 -11.14
CA THR A 135 -13.66 6.84 -10.78
C THR A 135 -12.78 7.03 -9.55
N LYS A 136 -12.97 6.21 -8.50
CA LYS A 136 -12.15 6.23 -7.29
C LYS A 136 -10.69 5.84 -7.61
N ARG A 137 -10.52 4.78 -8.40
CA ARG A 137 -9.20 4.28 -8.85
C ARG A 137 -8.41 5.38 -9.53
N LYS A 138 -8.94 6.00 -10.58
CA LYS A 138 -8.25 7.06 -11.35
C LYS A 138 -7.87 8.26 -10.47
N TYR A 139 -8.76 8.65 -9.56
CA TYR A 139 -8.48 9.73 -8.62
C TYR A 139 -7.30 9.40 -7.70
N LEU A 140 -7.29 8.21 -7.12
CA LEU A 140 -6.25 7.78 -6.19
C LEU A 140 -4.92 7.50 -6.91
N GLU A 141 -4.93 6.90 -8.10
CA GLU A 141 -3.71 6.64 -8.89
C GLU A 141 -3.00 7.94 -9.29
N GLY A 142 -3.74 9.05 -9.46
CA GLY A 142 -3.18 10.38 -9.66
C GLY A 142 -2.36 10.91 -8.48
N SER A 143 -2.39 10.25 -7.32
CA SER A 143 -1.64 10.65 -6.13
C SER A 143 -0.24 10.04 -6.03
N PHE A 144 0.08 9.03 -6.84
CA PHE A 144 1.37 8.33 -6.78
C PHE A 144 2.54 9.20 -7.22
N PRO A 145 3.78 8.88 -6.80
CA PRO A 145 4.98 9.59 -7.24
C PRO A 145 5.01 9.70 -8.77
N SER A 146 5.16 10.92 -9.28
CA SER A 146 5.20 11.16 -10.72
C SER A 146 6.36 10.40 -11.35
N ARG A 147 6.10 9.78 -12.51
CA ARG A 147 7.13 9.05 -13.27
C ARG A 147 8.22 9.98 -13.82
N ASP A 148 7.93 11.26 -14.03
CA ASP A 148 8.85 12.22 -14.64
C ASP A 148 9.25 13.35 -13.70
N LYS A 149 10.52 13.32 -13.25
CA LYS A 149 11.43 14.49 -13.15
C LYS A 149 12.87 13.99 -13.16
N ASN A 150 13.37 13.58 -14.32
CA ASN A 150 14.77 13.67 -14.77
C ASN A 150 14.89 12.93 -16.12
N ALA A 151 14.45 13.62 -17.18
CA ALA A 151 14.97 13.40 -18.53
C ALA A 151 15.98 14.52 -18.81
#